data_AF-A0A937SNM2-F1
#
_entry.id   AF-A0A937SNM2-F1
#
_cell.length_a   1.000
_cell.length_b   1.000
_cell.length_c   1.000
_cell.angle_alpha   90.00
_cell.angle_beta   90.00
_cell.angle_gamma   90.00
#
_symmetry.space_group_name_H-M   'P 1'
#
loop_
_entity.id
_entity.type
_entity.pdbx_description
1 polymer ?
#
loop_
_entity_poly.entity_id
_entity_poly.type
_entity_poly.pdbx_seq_one_letter_code
_entity_poly.pdbx_strand_id
1 'polypeptide(L)'
;MAYTPASALVIVAHPDDIEFSCAGTIARWVQAGCRVGYVLCTSGEVGISQAGMTRQRAGDIREAEQRAAAARLGVQTVVFLRQPDGLLEATLELRKMLVREIRRFRPEVVVAGDPTIVWAGEDYINHPDHRAAATAALDATFPAAGQPNLFEELEAEGLRAHKPRKVYV
;
A
#
# COMPACT_ATOMS: atom_id res chain seq x y z
N MET A 1 -22.57 -9.70 13.37
CA MET A 1 -21.11 -9.52 13.49
C MET A 1 -20.62 -8.64 12.35
N ALA A 2 -19.67 -7.73 12.60
CA ALA A 2 -19.05 -6.94 11.55
C ALA A 2 -18.23 -7.84 10.61
N TYR A 3 -18.23 -7.53 9.32
CA TYR A 3 -17.52 -8.28 8.29
C TYR A 3 -16.01 -8.36 8.55
N THR A 4 -15.43 -9.56 8.46
CA THR A 4 -13.97 -9.80 8.54
C THR A 4 -13.53 -10.55 7.27
N PRO A 5 -12.61 -9.99 6.45
CA PRO A 5 -12.06 -10.68 5.29
C PRO A 5 -11.08 -11.78 5.72
N ALA A 6 -10.93 -12.84 4.90
CA ALA A 6 -9.91 -13.86 5.14
C ALA A 6 -8.49 -13.30 4.94
N SER A 7 -8.32 -12.32 4.04
CA SER A 7 -7.05 -11.61 3.85
C SER A 7 -7.23 -10.20 3.31
N ALA A 8 -6.34 -9.29 3.71
CA ALA A 8 -6.33 -7.90 3.27
C ALA A 8 -4.92 -7.46 2.85
N LEU A 9 -4.81 -6.70 1.78
CA LEU A 9 -3.58 -6.01 1.39
C LEU A 9 -3.81 -4.50 1.47
N VAL A 10 -3.03 -3.82 2.30
CA VAL A 10 -3.08 -2.37 2.47
C VAL A 10 -2.01 -1.76 1.58
N ILE A 11 -2.39 -0.82 0.73
CA ILE A 11 -1.49 -0.15 -0.22
C ILE A 11 -1.52 1.35 0.08
N VAL A 12 -0.37 1.91 0.46
CA VAL A 12 -0.22 3.31 0.85
C VAL A 12 1.02 3.94 0.23
N ALA A 13 1.15 5.26 0.31
CA ALA A 13 2.31 5.95 -0.24
C ALA A 13 3.54 5.81 0.68
N HIS A 14 3.38 6.08 1.97
CA HIS A 14 4.48 6.24 2.91
C HIS A 14 4.30 5.34 4.15
N PRO A 15 5.40 5.05 4.86
CA PRO A 15 5.32 4.67 6.27
C PRO A 15 4.40 5.62 7.04
N ASP A 16 3.75 5.16 8.12
CA ASP A 16 2.78 5.90 8.96
C ASP A 16 1.37 6.16 8.38
N ASP A 17 1.18 6.18 7.06
CA ASP A 17 -0.15 6.37 6.43
C ASP A 17 -1.18 5.38 7.01
N ILE A 18 -0.75 4.14 7.26
CA ILE A 18 -1.58 3.05 7.78
C ILE A 18 -1.95 3.30 9.24
N GLU A 19 -0.98 3.73 10.04
CA GLU A 19 -1.16 4.02 11.46
C GLU A 19 -2.12 5.19 11.70
N PHE A 20 -2.09 6.22 10.85
CA PHE A 20 -3.04 7.34 10.90
C PHE A 20 -4.45 6.99 10.42
N SER A 21 -4.57 6.12 9.42
CA SER A 21 -5.84 5.90 8.73
C SER A 21 -6.63 4.69 9.24
N CYS A 22 -6.00 3.51 9.32
CA CYS A 22 -6.74 2.25 9.38
C CYS A 22 -6.14 1.20 10.32
N ALA A 23 -5.09 1.52 11.10
CA ALA A 23 -4.48 0.58 12.05
C ALA A 23 -5.48 -0.03 13.05
N GLY A 24 -6.49 0.72 13.51
CA GLY A 24 -7.55 0.19 14.38
C GLY A 24 -8.38 -0.91 13.71
N THR A 25 -8.71 -0.75 12.42
CA THR A 25 -9.40 -1.77 11.63
C THR A 25 -8.50 -2.98 11.41
N ILE A 26 -7.23 -2.75 11.07
CA ILE A 26 -6.25 -3.82 10.85
C ILE A 26 -6.06 -4.65 12.13
N ALA A 27 -5.90 -4.00 13.29
CA ALA A 27 -5.78 -4.68 14.57
C ALA A 27 -6.97 -5.61 14.83
N ARG A 28 -8.20 -5.14 14.57
CA ARG A 28 -9.41 -5.96 14.72
C ARG A 28 -9.45 -7.12 13.73
N TRP A 29 -9.05 -6.91 12.48
CA TRP A 29 -9.00 -7.97 11.48
C TRP A 29 -7.95 -9.04 11.82
N VAL A 30 -6.75 -8.64 12.23
CA VAL A 30 -5.71 -9.61 12.63
C VAL A 30 -6.15 -10.41 13.86
N GLN A 31 -6.74 -9.76 14.88
CA GLN A 31 -7.31 -10.45 16.04
C GLN A 31 -8.41 -11.46 15.67
N ALA A 32 -9.14 -11.21 14.59
CA ALA A 32 -10.17 -12.10 14.06
C ALA A 32 -9.63 -13.14 13.04
N GLY A 33 -8.30 -13.26 12.88
CA GLY A 33 -7.66 -14.26 12.02
C GLY A 33 -7.46 -13.85 10.56
N CYS A 34 -7.68 -12.57 10.21
CA CYS A 34 -7.39 -12.07 8.88
C CYS A 34 -5.88 -12.05 8.62
N ARG A 35 -5.44 -12.60 7.49
CA ARG A 35 -4.06 -12.44 7.02
C ARG A 35 -3.89 -11.07 6.36
N VAL A 36 -3.15 -10.17 7.01
CA VAL A 36 -2.92 -8.81 6.51
C VAL A 36 -1.48 -8.64 6.00
N GLY A 37 -1.32 -7.90 4.91
CA GLY A 37 -0.02 -7.47 4.38
C GLY A 37 -0.04 -6.01 3.97
N TYR A 38 1.12 -5.37 3.99
CA TYR A 38 1.32 -3.97 3.61
C TYR A 38 2.22 -3.85 2.39
N VAL A 39 1.87 -2.94 1.49
CA VAL A 39 2.70 -2.47 0.39
C VAL A 39 2.79 -0.95 0.49
N LEU A 40 4.01 -0.47 0.69
CA LEU A 40 4.32 0.95 0.76
C LEU A 40 5.02 1.34 -0.54
N CYS A 41 4.48 2.33 -1.25
CA CYS A 41 5.03 2.75 -2.54
C CYS A 41 6.43 3.35 -2.40
N THR A 42 6.69 4.07 -1.30
CA THR A 42 7.95 4.74 -1.00
C THR A 42 8.56 4.20 0.30
N SER A 43 9.76 4.65 0.64
CA SER A 43 10.35 4.41 1.98
C SER A 43 10.11 5.58 2.92
N GLY A 44 9.39 6.62 2.48
CA GLY A 44 9.18 7.83 3.26
C GLY A 44 10.46 8.65 3.48
N GLU A 45 11.45 8.50 2.60
CA GLU A 45 12.81 8.98 2.80
C GLU A 45 12.99 10.51 2.79
N VAL A 46 11.95 11.30 2.50
CA VAL A 46 11.97 12.78 2.65
C VAL A 46 11.16 13.27 3.85
N GLY A 47 10.50 12.38 4.59
CA GLY A 47 9.61 12.74 5.71
C GLY A 47 10.29 13.16 7.01
N ILE A 48 11.60 12.95 7.19
CA ILE A 48 12.32 13.38 8.39
C ILE A 48 12.97 14.76 8.17
N SER A 49 12.28 15.81 8.62
CA SER A 49 12.74 17.20 8.51
C SER A 49 13.78 17.56 9.58
N GLN A 50 15.01 17.09 9.38
CA GLN A 50 16.16 17.39 10.23
C GLN A 50 17.37 17.81 9.39
N ALA A 51 18.03 18.90 9.77
CA ALA A 51 19.27 19.34 9.10
C ALA A 51 20.35 18.24 9.14
N GLY A 52 20.97 17.97 7.99
CA GLY A 52 21.97 16.90 7.83
C GLY A 52 21.39 15.49 7.70
N MET A 53 20.06 15.31 7.70
CA MET A 53 19.43 14.03 7.39
C MET A 53 19.61 13.68 5.91
N THR A 54 20.11 12.48 5.63
CA THR A 54 20.16 11.96 4.25
C THR A 54 18.93 11.12 3.96
N ARG A 55 18.52 11.10 2.68
CA ARG A 55 17.40 10.26 2.23
C ARG A 55 17.60 8.79 2.60
N GLN A 56 18.78 8.25 2.33
CA GLN A 56 19.10 6.86 2.69
C GLN A 56 18.88 6.58 4.18
N ARG A 57 19.41 7.44 5.06
CA ARG A 57 19.25 7.27 6.51
C ARG A 57 17.79 7.40 6.94
N ALA A 58 17.05 8.35 6.39
CA ALA A 58 15.63 8.51 6.69
C ALA A 58 14.80 7.30 6.25
N GLY A 59 15.05 6.79 5.04
CA GLY A 59 14.41 5.57 4.53
C GLY A 59 14.71 4.35 5.40
N ASP A 60 15.98 4.12 5.78
CA ASP A 60 16.37 3.00 6.65
C ASP A 60 15.66 3.07 8.02
N ILE A 61 15.57 4.26 8.61
CA ILE A 61 14.85 4.50 9.87
C ILE A 61 13.37 4.17 9.71
N ARG A 62 12.70 4.76 8.71
CA ARG A 62 11.25 4.62 8.54
C ARG A 62 10.83 3.22 8.10
N GLU A 63 11.63 2.51 7.30
CA GLU A 63 11.39 1.09 7.00
C GLU A 63 11.45 0.25 8.29
N ALA A 64 12.43 0.50 9.16
CA ALA A 64 12.55 -0.21 10.44
C ALA A 64 11.37 0.10 11.38
N GLU A 65 10.98 1.37 11.47
CA GLU A 65 9.81 1.81 12.25
C GLU A 65 8.52 1.15 11.76
N GLN A 66 8.26 1.16 10.46
CA GLN A 66 7.05 0.56 9.90
C GLN A 66 7.01 -0.96 10.11
N ARG A 67 8.14 -1.66 9.97
CA ARG A 67 8.22 -3.10 10.28
C ARG A 67 7.93 -3.37 11.76
N ALA A 68 8.46 -2.54 12.65
CA ALA A 68 8.17 -2.64 14.08
C ALA A 68 6.69 -2.37 14.39
N ALA A 69 6.09 -1.34 13.78
CA ALA A 69 4.66 -1.02 13.93
C ALA A 69 3.77 -2.15 13.43
N ALA A 70 4.05 -2.69 12.23
CA ALA A 70 3.34 -3.83 11.66
C ALA A 70 3.42 -5.07 12.57
N ALA A 71 4.60 -5.36 13.12
CA ALA A 71 4.80 -6.47 14.04
C ALA A 71 3.95 -6.34 15.33
N ARG A 72 3.73 -5.12 15.83
CA ARG A 72 2.82 -4.88 16.98
C ARG A 72 1.37 -5.27 16.70
N LEU A 73 0.94 -5.17 15.45
CA LEU A 73 -0.41 -5.55 15.03
C LEU A 73 -0.52 -7.00 14.56
N GLY A 74 0.59 -7.76 14.55
CA GLY A 74 0.62 -9.13 14.02
C GLY A 74 0.65 -9.23 12.49
N VAL A 75 0.98 -8.14 11.80
CA VAL A 75 1.16 -8.11 10.34
C VAL A 75 2.54 -8.65 9.98
N GLN A 76 2.59 -9.68 9.15
CA GLN A 76 3.82 -10.42 8.85
C GLN A 76 4.48 -10.01 7.52
N THR A 77 3.72 -9.41 6.60
CA THR A 77 4.22 -9.03 5.28
C THR A 77 4.25 -7.52 5.16
N VAL A 78 5.45 -6.95 5.00
CA VAL A 78 5.65 -5.51 4.74
C VAL A 78 6.63 -5.35 3.58
N VAL A 79 6.14 -4.76 2.48
CA VAL A 79 6.88 -4.54 1.24
C VAL A 79 7.06 -3.06 1.01
N PHE A 80 8.26 -2.65 0.61
CA PHE A 80 8.55 -1.30 0.16
C PHE A 80 8.92 -1.36 -1.32
N LEU A 81 8.17 -0.66 -2.17
CA LEU A 81 8.48 -0.54 -3.60
C LEU A 81 9.61 0.46 -3.86
N ARG A 82 9.94 1.28 -2.86
CA ARG A 82 11.04 2.26 -2.85
C ARG A 82 11.01 3.19 -4.07
N GLN A 83 9.81 3.57 -4.50
CA GLN A 83 9.67 4.70 -5.40
C GLN A 83 10.06 5.99 -4.67
N PRO A 84 10.55 7.01 -5.40
CA PRO A 84 11.06 8.22 -4.75
C PRO A 84 9.94 8.98 -4.01
N ASP A 85 10.12 9.15 -2.70
CA ASP A 85 9.22 9.93 -1.83
C ASP A 85 9.17 11.41 -2.25
N GLY A 86 7.97 11.96 -2.36
CA GLY A 86 7.68 13.31 -2.83
C GLY A 86 7.60 13.45 -4.36
N LEU A 87 7.87 12.38 -5.11
CA LEU A 87 7.90 12.36 -6.58
C LEU A 87 7.10 11.18 -7.14
N LEU A 88 6.21 10.58 -6.35
CA LEU A 88 5.45 9.41 -6.77
C LEU A 88 4.43 9.78 -7.86
N GLU A 89 4.47 9.05 -8.98
CA GLU A 89 3.51 9.18 -10.07
C GLU A 89 2.76 7.85 -10.32
N ALA A 90 1.49 7.94 -10.73
CA ALA A 90 0.66 6.79 -11.07
C ALA A 90 1.00 6.22 -12.46
N THR A 91 2.24 5.76 -12.62
CA THR A 91 2.75 5.22 -13.88
C THR A 91 2.30 3.78 -14.13
N LEU A 92 2.42 3.32 -15.39
CA LEU A 92 2.21 1.90 -15.72
C LEU A 92 3.20 0.98 -14.99
N GLU A 93 4.42 1.46 -14.73
CA GLU A 93 5.42 0.69 -13.97
C GLU A 93 5.02 0.52 -12.51
N LEU A 94 4.57 1.59 -11.85
CA LEU A 94 4.02 1.48 -10.48
C LEU A 94 2.81 0.56 -10.45
N ARG A 95 1.91 0.67 -11.43
CA ARG A 95 0.75 -0.23 -11.56
C ARG A 95 1.20 -1.69 -11.69
N LYS A 96 2.21 -1.99 -12.52
CA LYS A 96 2.76 -3.34 -12.68
C LYS A 96 3.38 -3.86 -11.38
N MET A 97 4.12 -3.02 -10.65
CA MET A 97 4.68 -3.37 -9.33
C MET A 97 3.56 -3.74 -8.34
N LEU A 98 2.48 -2.97 -8.30
CA LEU A 98 1.33 -3.27 -7.44
C LEU A 98 0.55 -4.52 -7.88
N VAL A 99 0.39 -4.74 -9.20
CA VAL A 99 -0.20 -5.99 -9.72
C VAL A 99 0.62 -7.21 -9.30
N ARG A 100 1.96 -7.12 -9.38
CA ARG A 100 2.86 -8.17 -8.88
C ARG A 100 2.55 -8.49 -7.42
N GLU A 101 2.45 -7.47 -6.56
CA GLU A 101 2.17 -7.68 -5.13
C GLU A 101 0.77 -8.21 -4.85
N ILE A 102 -0.26 -7.75 -5.56
CA ILE A 102 -1.62 -8.28 -5.45
C ILE A 102 -1.65 -9.76 -5.88
N ARG A 103 -1.02 -10.13 -6.99
CA ARG A 103 -0.97 -11.51 -7.47
C ARG A 103 -0.13 -12.43 -6.57
N ARG A 104 0.93 -11.89 -5.96
CA ARG A 104 1.78 -12.60 -4.99
C ARG A 104 1.04 -12.85 -3.68
N PHE A 105 0.40 -11.82 -3.12
CA PHE A 105 -0.27 -11.92 -1.81
C PHE A 105 -1.66 -12.56 -1.88
N ARG A 106 -2.32 -12.47 -3.05
CA ARG A 106 -3.68 -12.95 -3.33
C ARG A 106 -4.72 -12.49 -2.31
N PRO A 107 -4.87 -11.17 -2.07
CA PRO A 107 -5.78 -10.67 -1.03
C PRO A 107 -7.25 -10.86 -1.41
N GLU A 108 -8.08 -11.14 -0.42
CA GLU A 108 -9.54 -11.04 -0.61
C GLU A 108 -9.97 -9.59 -0.77
N VAL A 109 -9.39 -8.66 -0.01
CA VAL A 109 -9.70 -7.23 -0.07
C VAL A 109 -8.45 -6.38 -0.20
N VAL A 110 -8.54 -5.28 -0.93
CA VAL A 110 -7.51 -4.23 -0.97
C VAL A 110 -8.00 -3.03 -0.15
N VAL A 111 -7.11 -2.41 0.61
CA VAL A 111 -7.35 -1.13 1.28
C VAL A 111 -6.40 -0.11 0.65
N ALA A 112 -6.93 1.03 0.20
CA ALA A 112 -6.17 2.11 -0.43
C ALA A 112 -6.77 3.46 -0.04
N GLY A 113 -6.08 4.57 -0.34
CA GLY A 113 -6.65 5.91 -0.16
C GLY A 113 -7.62 6.30 -1.27
N ASP A 114 -8.38 7.38 -1.05
CA ASP A 114 -9.25 7.98 -2.06
C ASP A 114 -8.43 8.89 -3.01
N PRO A 115 -8.34 8.57 -4.32
CA PRO A 115 -7.57 9.38 -5.26
C PRO A 115 -8.20 10.74 -5.55
N THR A 116 -9.47 10.96 -5.20
CA THR A 116 -10.23 12.18 -5.49
C THR A 116 -10.03 13.29 -4.45
N ILE A 117 -9.46 12.95 -3.29
CA ILE A 117 -9.25 13.90 -2.19
C ILE A 117 -8.03 14.78 -2.51
N VAL A 118 -8.28 15.95 -3.07
CA VAL A 118 -7.27 17.03 -3.22
C VAL A 118 -7.26 17.92 -1.97
N TRP A 119 -8.44 18.19 -1.41
CA TRP A 119 -8.63 18.97 -0.19
C TRP A 119 -9.26 18.06 0.87
N ALA A 120 -8.64 17.97 2.05
CA ALA A 120 -9.22 17.27 3.18
C ALA A 120 -9.63 18.30 4.23
N GLY A 121 -10.92 18.40 4.53
CA GLY A 121 -11.42 19.49 5.37
C GLY A 121 -11.25 20.86 4.71
N GLU A 122 -11.15 21.91 5.53
CA GLU A 122 -11.09 23.29 5.06
C GLU A 122 -9.65 23.83 4.91
N ASP A 123 -8.66 23.18 5.53
CA ASP A 123 -7.32 23.73 5.74
C ASP A 123 -6.17 22.80 5.32
N TYR A 124 -6.46 21.58 4.84
CA TYR A 124 -5.43 20.61 4.45
C TYR A 124 -5.45 20.28 2.96
N ILE A 125 -4.28 20.41 2.33
CA ILE A 125 -4.03 19.98 0.96
C ILE A 125 -3.44 18.59 0.99
N ASN A 126 -4.08 17.64 0.31
CA ASN A 126 -3.59 16.27 0.28
C ASN A 126 -2.28 16.15 -0.50
N HIS A 127 -1.40 15.28 -0.02
CA HIS A 127 -0.10 15.05 -0.63
C HIS A 127 -0.27 14.44 -2.04
N PRO A 128 0.50 14.89 -3.06
CA PRO A 128 0.44 14.30 -4.39
C PRO A 128 0.69 12.78 -4.39
N ASP A 129 1.66 12.31 -3.61
CA ASP A 129 1.97 10.87 -3.50
C ASP A 129 0.80 10.05 -2.96
N HIS A 130 -0.03 10.57 -2.04
CA HIS A 130 -1.23 9.88 -1.57
C HIS A 130 -2.19 9.63 -2.73
N ARG A 131 -2.42 10.66 -3.57
CA ARG A 131 -3.30 10.55 -4.74
C ARG A 131 -2.71 9.63 -5.82
N ALA A 132 -1.40 9.67 -6.02
CA ALA A 132 -0.71 8.80 -6.96
C ALA A 132 -0.76 7.32 -6.53
N ALA A 133 -0.47 7.03 -5.27
CA ALA A 133 -0.55 5.69 -4.69
C ALA A 133 -1.99 5.16 -4.73
N ALA A 134 -2.98 5.98 -4.35
CA ALA A 134 -4.39 5.65 -4.42
C ALA A 134 -4.82 5.28 -5.85
N THR A 135 -4.53 6.15 -6.82
CA THR A 135 -4.85 5.92 -8.23
C THR A 135 -4.22 4.62 -8.73
N ALA A 136 -2.92 4.43 -8.49
CA ALA A 136 -2.21 3.24 -8.93
C ALA A 136 -2.72 1.97 -8.25
N ALA A 137 -3.10 2.02 -6.98
CA ALA A 137 -3.67 0.88 -6.24
C ALA A 137 -5.04 0.46 -6.78
N LEU A 138 -5.92 1.43 -7.08
CA LEU A 138 -7.22 1.14 -7.67
C LEU A 138 -7.08 0.54 -9.07
N ASP A 139 -6.25 1.14 -9.92
CA ASP A 139 -6.02 0.65 -11.28
C ASP A 139 -5.33 -0.72 -11.31
N ALA A 140 -4.41 -0.96 -10.37
CA ALA A 140 -3.79 -2.26 -10.18
C ALA A 140 -4.80 -3.32 -9.72
N THR A 141 -5.77 -2.93 -8.89
CA THR A 141 -6.81 -3.84 -8.38
C THR A 141 -7.83 -4.19 -9.46
N PHE A 142 -8.39 -3.19 -10.13
CA PHE A 142 -9.35 -3.38 -11.21
C PHE A 142 -9.05 -2.46 -12.39
N PRO A 143 -8.95 -2.99 -13.63
CA PRO A 143 -9.11 -4.41 -13.98
C PRO A 143 -7.82 -5.25 -13.82
N ALA A 144 -6.66 -4.64 -13.54
CA ALA A 144 -5.37 -5.25 -13.90
C ALA A 144 -5.03 -6.57 -13.20
N ALA A 145 -5.11 -6.65 -11.87
CA ALA A 145 -4.70 -7.85 -11.14
C ALA A 145 -5.50 -9.10 -11.53
N GLY A 146 -6.79 -8.93 -11.86
CA GLY A 146 -7.71 -10.00 -12.21
C GLY A 146 -7.70 -10.43 -13.68
N GLN A 147 -7.04 -9.68 -14.58
CA GLN A 147 -7.03 -9.98 -16.01
C GLN A 147 -5.75 -10.72 -16.41
N PRO A 148 -5.83 -11.96 -16.93
CA PRO A 148 -4.65 -12.74 -17.35
C PRO A 148 -3.81 -12.05 -18.43
N ASN A 149 -4.46 -11.34 -19.36
CA ASN A 149 -3.79 -10.71 -20.51
C ASN A 149 -3.23 -9.30 -20.19
N LEU A 150 -3.41 -8.80 -18.96
CA LEU A 150 -2.76 -7.57 -18.51
C LEU A 150 -1.54 -7.95 -17.67
N PHE A 151 -0.37 -7.44 -18.03
CA PHE A 151 0.90 -7.83 -17.39
C PHE A 151 1.11 -9.36 -17.41
N GLU A 152 0.92 -9.98 -18.58
CA GLU A 152 1.02 -11.44 -18.78
C GLU A 152 2.41 -11.98 -18.48
N GLU A 153 3.45 -11.15 -18.62
CA GLU A 153 4.84 -11.49 -18.32
C GLU A 153 5.06 -11.89 -16.85
N LEU A 154 4.16 -11.50 -15.94
CA LEU A 154 4.21 -11.91 -14.54
C LEU A 154 3.90 -13.41 -14.34
N GLU A 155 3.26 -14.07 -15.34
CA GLU A 155 3.05 -15.51 -15.27
C GLU A 155 4.36 -16.30 -15.36
N ALA A 156 5.39 -15.76 -16.01
CA ALA A 156 6.74 -16.34 -16.01
C ALA A 156 7.38 -16.34 -14.60
N GLU A 157 6.93 -15.44 -13.71
CA GLU A 157 7.29 -15.39 -12.29
C GLU A 157 6.39 -16.32 -11.42
N GLY A 158 5.47 -17.06 -12.04
CA GLY A 158 4.46 -17.87 -11.34
C GLY A 158 3.28 -17.06 -10.77
N LEU A 159 3.18 -15.77 -11.10
CA LEU A 159 2.18 -14.86 -10.54
C LEU A 159 0.96 -14.76 -11.45
N ARG A 160 0.06 -15.72 -11.28
CA ARG A 160 -1.21 -15.79 -12.02
C ARG A 160 -2.18 -14.70 -11.59
N ALA A 161 -3.08 -14.33 -12.51
CA ALA A 161 -4.17 -13.41 -12.25
C ALA A 161 -4.94 -13.75 -10.97
N HIS A 162 -5.30 -12.71 -10.23
CA HIS A 162 -6.04 -12.78 -8.98
C HIS A 162 -6.94 -11.56 -8.88
N LYS A 163 -8.25 -11.79 -8.75
CA LYS A 163 -9.23 -10.73 -8.61
C LYS A 163 -9.58 -10.54 -7.13
N PRO A 164 -9.18 -9.42 -6.49
CA PRO A 164 -9.70 -9.07 -5.18
C PRO A 164 -11.22 -8.93 -5.22
N ARG A 165 -11.89 -9.30 -4.13
CA ARG A 165 -13.35 -9.30 -4.01
C ARG A 165 -13.90 -7.90 -3.75
N LYS A 166 -13.17 -7.08 -3.00
CA LYS A 166 -13.59 -5.73 -2.59
C LYS A 166 -12.39 -4.79 -2.48
N VAL A 167 -12.68 -3.50 -2.59
CA VAL A 167 -11.74 -2.42 -2.26
C VAL A 167 -12.38 -1.56 -1.18
N TYR A 168 -11.58 -1.19 -0.18
CA TYR A 168 -11.91 -0.16 0.80
C TYR A 168 -11.08 1.07 0.50
N VAL A 169 -11.75 2.21 0.47
CA VAL A 169 -11.24 3.55 0.17
C VAL A 169 -11.65 4.47 1.32
#